data_AF-A0A7S2ST34-F1
#
_entry.id   AF-A0A7S2ST34-F1
#
_cell.length_a   1.000
_cell.length_b   1.000
_cell.length_c   1.000
_cell.angle_alpha   90.00
_cell.angle_beta   90.00
_cell.angle_gamma   90.00
#
_symmetry.space_group_name_H-M   'P 1'
#
loop_
_entity.id
_entity.type
_entity.pdbx_description
1 polymer ?
#
loop_
_entity_poly.entity_id
_entity_poly.type
_entity_poly.pdbx_seq_one_letter_code
_entity_poly.pdbx_strand_id
1 'polypeptide(L)'
;NISTPWTGGGPQFLVERFATVDDWRQLTALQANDKESATRFGDKVDIDLDSIVVGAPQASARTLTTWDFETGDLIGWYKTGAAFDYQPTWGDNPTGRSVYSGIGDRRSHGARQQTGLQGRYFIGTFELRPGAGRDDYHNPHPSYPLGNHQGDGPQGTLTSQTFVIEGERIDFLVGGGCDHLRVYAELLVDGIGVARATGQCAERMHAVTWEVGLFYGRAAQIRIVDASSSNWGHINVDSFTFDWVVQGGNMEG
;
A
#
# COMPACT_ATOMS: atom_id res chain seq x y z
N ASN A 1 -25.70 -7.96 39.16
CA ASN A 1 -26.60 -8.77 40.00
C ASN A 1 -25.92 -10.07 40.36
N ILE A 2 -25.47 -10.17 41.61
CA ILE A 2 -24.97 -11.41 42.19
C ILE A 2 -26.18 -12.33 42.39
N SER A 3 -26.22 -13.44 41.67
CA SER A 3 -26.92 -14.63 42.14
C SER A 3 -25.87 -15.60 42.66
N THR A 4 -26.08 -16.03 43.90
CA THR A 4 -25.30 -17.01 44.67
C THR A 4 -25.06 -18.34 43.95
N PRO A 5 -24.03 -19.11 44.34
CA PRO A 5 -23.53 -20.25 43.59
C PRO A 5 -24.45 -21.48 43.73
N TRP A 6 -24.66 -22.19 42.61
CA TRP A 6 -25.38 -23.46 42.60
C TRP A 6 -24.51 -24.57 43.21
N THR A 7 -25.03 -25.22 44.25
CA THR A 7 -24.44 -26.36 44.93
C THR A 7 -25.02 -27.66 44.37
N GLY A 8 -24.33 -28.28 43.43
CA GLY A 8 -24.69 -29.61 42.92
C GLY A 8 -23.48 -30.28 42.29
N GLY A 9 -22.97 -31.32 42.97
CA GLY A 9 -21.68 -31.97 42.67
C GLY A 9 -21.66 -32.82 41.41
N GLY A 10 -21.72 -32.19 40.24
CA GLY A 10 -21.37 -32.79 38.95
C GLY A 10 -20.28 -31.97 38.24
N PRO A 11 -19.39 -32.58 37.44
CA PRO A 11 -18.38 -31.84 36.69
C PRO A 11 -19.04 -30.89 35.68
N GLN A 12 -18.65 -29.62 35.70
CA GLN A 12 -19.15 -28.58 34.77
C GLN A 12 -18.62 -28.75 33.34
N PHE A 13 -17.64 -29.62 33.13
CA PHE A 13 -17.18 -30.08 31.83
C PHE A 13 -16.96 -31.59 31.89
N LEU A 14 -17.69 -32.34 31.04
CA LEU A 14 -17.36 -33.72 30.73
C LEU A 14 -16.37 -33.68 29.56
N VAL A 15 -15.12 -34.09 29.82
CA VAL A 15 -14.11 -34.25 28.77
C VAL A 15 -13.84 -35.74 28.63
N GLU A 16 -14.36 -36.34 27.57
CA GLU A 16 -13.92 -37.67 27.12
C GLU A 16 -12.82 -37.51 26.08
N ARG A 17 -11.75 -38.28 26.24
CA ARG A 17 -10.70 -38.38 25.23
C ARG A 17 -11.27 -39.16 24.05
N PHE A 18 -11.70 -38.45 23.01
CA PHE A 18 -12.40 -39.05 21.86
C PHE A 18 -11.48 -39.83 20.91
N ALA A 19 -10.19 -39.48 20.81
CA ALA A 19 -9.18 -40.24 20.09
C ALA A 19 -7.75 -39.76 20.43
N THR A 20 -6.76 -40.65 20.32
CA THR A 20 -5.38 -40.24 19.99
C THR A 20 -5.31 -40.00 18.50
N VAL A 21 -4.98 -38.77 18.09
CA VAL A 21 -4.55 -38.53 16.71
C VAL A 21 -3.18 -39.21 16.55
N ASP A 22 -3.04 -40.04 15.51
CA ASP A 22 -1.80 -40.74 15.16
C ASP A 22 -0.61 -39.78 14.97
N ASP A 23 0.57 -40.34 14.71
CA ASP A 23 1.80 -39.59 14.44
C ASP A 23 1.58 -38.48 13.40
N TRP A 24 1.87 -37.24 13.79
CA TRP A 24 1.79 -36.08 12.91
C TRP A 24 2.82 -36.18 11.80
N ARG A 25 2.36 -36.22 10.54
CA ARG A 25 3.23 -36.12 9.36
C ARG A 25 3.13 -34.73 8.75
N GLN A 26 4.25 -34.02 8.67
CA GLN A 26 4.33 -32.77 7.92
C GLN A 26 4.00 -33.04 6.44
N LEU A 27 2.97 -32.37 5.91
CA LEU A 27 2.59 -32.47 4.48
C LEU A 27 3.31 -31.43 3.63
N THR A 28 3.43 -30.20 4.13
CA THR A 28 4.11 -29.09 3.46
C THR A 28 4.57 -28.05 4.49
N ALA A 29 5.47 -27.17 4.10
CA ALA A 29 5.82 -25.98 4.87
C ALA A 29 5.20 -24.75 4.22
N LEU A 30 4.27 -24.09 4.91
CA LEU A 30 3.79 -22.76 4.53
C LEU A 30 4.82 -21.74 5.02
N GLN A 31 5.34 -20.91 4.11
CA GLN A 31 6.29 -19.85 4.43
C GLN A 31 5.77 -18.52 3.91
N ALA A 32 6.04 -17.45 4.64
CA ALA A 32 5.83 -16.10 4.12
C ALA A 32 6.84 -15.83 2.98
N ASN A 33 6.44 -15.04 1.98
CA ASN A 33 7.30 -14.70 0.84
C ASN A 33 8.47 -13.78 1.24
N ASP A 34 8.34 -13.06 2.35
CA ASP A 34 9.31 -12.14 2.96
C ASP A 34 10.03 -12.79 4.16
N LYS A 35 10.36 -14.08 4.03
CA LYS A 35 10.96 -14.89 5.09
C LYS A 35 12.22 -14.24 5.66
N GLU A 36 12.08 -13.67 6.86
CA GLU A 36 13.17 -13.16 7.66
C GLU A 36 13.32 -14.00 8.94
N SER A 37 14.50 -14.57 9.17
CA SER A 37 14.76 -15.50 10.28
C SER A 37 14.56 -14.87 11.67
N ALA A 38 14.56 -13.54 11.76
CA ALA A 38 14.38 -12.79 13.00
C ALA A 38 12.90 -12.50 13.34
N THR A 39 11.96 -12.74 12.42
CA THR A 39 10.55 -12.35 12.58
C THR A 39 9.73 -13.25 13.50
N ARG A 40 10.25 -14.44 13.82
CA ARG A 40 9.51 -15.52 14.48
C ARG A 40 8.16 -15.80 13.80
N PHE A 41 8.13 -15.76 12.47
CA PHE A 41 6.99 -16.24 11.70
C PHE A 41 6.63 -17.67 12.14
N GLY A 42 5.39 -17.87 12.58
CA GLY A 42 4.94 -19.14 13.16
C GLY A 42 4.94 -19.20 14.69
N ASP A 43 5.21 -18.09 15.40
CA ASP A 43 5.23 -18.08 16.87
C ASP A 43 3.85 -18.36 17.49
N LYS A 44 2.81 -17.85 16.85
CA LYS A 44 1.40 -18.09 17.19
C LYS A 44 0.68 -18.46 15.92
N VAL A 45 -0.22 -19.43 16.01
CA VAL A 45 -1.08 -19.84 14.91
C VAL A 45 -2.49 -19.97 15.43
N ASP A 46 -3.44 -19.40 14.71
CA ASP A 46 -4.86 -19.66 14.89
C ASP A 46 -5.45 -20.21 13.59
N ILE A 47 -6.41 -21.11 13.71
CA ILE A 47 -7.04 -21.80 12.58
C ILE A 47 -8.55 -21.72 12.76
N ASP A 48 -9.22 -21.12 11.80
CA ASP A 48 -10.69 -21.12 11.72
C ASP A 48 -11.12 -21.61 10.35
N LEU A 49 -11.85 -22.74 10.32
CA LEU A 49 -12.32 -23.43 9.11
C LEU A 49 -11.23 -23.64 8.05
N ASP A 50 -11.24 -22.81 7.01
CA ASP A 50 -10.36 -22.82 5.84
C ASP A 50 -9.30 -21.71 5.89
N SER A 51 -9.20 -20.99 7.01
CA SER A 51 -8.27 -19.88 7.22
C SER A 51 -7.25 -20.20 8.31
N ILE A 52 -6.04 -19.68 8.12
CA ILE A 52 -4.94 -19.74 9.09
C ILE A 52 -4.39 -18.34 9.28
N VAL A 53 -4.27 -17.92 10.54
CA VAL A 53 -3.58 -16.69 10.93
C VAL A 53 -2.26 -17.09 11.57
N VAL A 54 -1.15 -16.55 11.05
CA VAL A 54 0.20 -16.86 11.54
C VAL A 54 0.83 -15.58 12.08
N GLY A 55 1.12 -15.58 13.38
CA GLY A 55 1.79 -14.49 14.07
C GLY A 55 3.30 -14.48 13.81
N ALA A 56 3.85 -13.26 13.74
CA ALA A 56 5.28 -12.99 13.67
C ALA A 56 5.62 -11.87 14.67
N PRO A 57 5.64 -12.16 15.99
CA PRO A 57 5.72 -11.13 17.04
C PRO A 57 7.09 -10.45 17.13
N GLN A 58 8.12 -11.01 16.50
CA GLN A 58 9.41 -10.35 16.31
C GLN A 58 9.58 -9.82 14.89
N ALA A 59 8.50 -9.77 14.10
CA ALA A 59 8.42 -8.80 13.02
C ALA A 59 8.32 -7.40 13.64
N SER A 60 9.40 -6.93 14.26
CA SER A 60 9.65 -5.51 14.42
C SER A 60 10.68 -5.16 13.34
N ALA A 61 10.19 -4.48 12.31
CA ALA A 61 10.24 -3.04 12.25
C ALA A 61 11.55 -2.62 11.57
N ARG A 62 11.49 -2.60 10.24
CA ARG A 62 11.95 -1.56 9.30
C ARG A 62 11.00 -1.70 8.15
N THR A 63 10.09 -0.74 8.00
CA THR A 63 9.48 -0.56 6.70
C THR A 63 10.62 -0.20 5.75
N LEU A 64 10.89 -1.08 4.78
CA LEU A 64 11.78 -0.74 3.67
C LEU A 64 11.02 0.12 2.64
N THR A 65 9.75 0.44 2.92
CA THR A 65 8.87 1.19 2.03
C THR A 65 9.51 2.50 1.66
N THR A 66 9.66 2.68 0.36
CA THR A 66 10.14 3.91 -0.26
C THR A 66 8.93 4.83 -0.37
N TRP A 67 8.82 5.77 0.58
CA TRP A 67 7.63 6.61 0.75
C TRP A 67 7.52 7.73 -0.28
N ASP A 68 8.64 8.22 -0.78
CA ASP A 68 8.74 9.25 -1.82
C ASP A 68 9.06 8.66 -3.21
N PHE A 69 9.22 7.33 -3.32
CA PHE A 69 9.57 6.62 -4.55
C PHE A 69 10.94 6.99 -5.17
N GLU A 70 11.75 7.80 -4.49
CA GLU A 70 12.99 8.35 -5.04
C GLU A 70 14.14 7.34 -5.14
N THR A 71 13.96 6.12 -4.63
CA THR A 71 14.88 5.01 -4.90
C THR A 71 14.77 4.48 -6.33
N GLY A 72 13.72 4.85 -7.07
CA GLY A 72 13.46 4.35 -8.42
C GLY A 72 12.95 2.90 -8.44
N ASP A 73 12.51 2.38 -7.30
CA ASP A 73 11.90 1.06 -7.14
C ASP A 73 10.69 1.12 -6.18
N LEU A 74 10.07 -0.04 -5.96
CA LEU A 74 8.88 -0.19 -5.11
C LEU A 74 9.20 -1.05 -3.88
N ILE A 75 10.41 -0.92 -3.32
CA ILE A 75 10.77 -1.67 -2.11
C ILE A 75 9.74 -1.34 -1.02
N GLY A 76 9.29 -2.38 -0.30
CA GLY A 76 8.26 -2.28 0.74
C GLY A 76 6.84 -2.07 0.23
N TRP A 77 6.60 -2.10 -1.07
CA TRP A 77 5.25 -2.08 -1.65
C TRP A 77 4.89 -3.41 -2.31
N TYR A 78 3.67 -3.87 -2.07
CA TYR A 78 3.09 -5.07 -2.66
C TYR A 78 2.11 -4.68 -3.77
N LYS A 79 2.42 -5.10 -5.00
CA LYS A 79 1.59 -4.81 -6.17
C LYS A 79 0.65 -5.97 -6.52
N THR A 80 -0.52 -5.62 -7.05
CA THR A 80 -1.42 -6.54 -7.75
C THR A 80 -1.81 -5.95 -9.10
N GLY A 81 -2.22 -6.79 -10.04
CA GLY A 81 -2.60 -6.35 -11.39
C GLY A 81 -1.42 -5.80 -12.18
N ALA A 82 -1.72 -5.09 -13.27
CA ALA A 82 -0.73 -4.63 -14.26
C ALA A 82 -0.47 -3.11 -14.21
N ALA A 83 -1.33 -2.32 -13.55
CA ALA A 83 -1.18 -0.86 -13.48
C ALA A 83 0.19 -0.39 -12.93
N PHE A 84 0.78 -1.19 -12.06
CA PHE A 84 2.03 -0.85 -11.36
C PHE A 84 3.26 -1.56 -11.93
N ASP A 85 3.18 -2.19 -13.11
CA ASP A 85 4.28 -2.99 -13.66
C ASP A 85 5.50 -2.16 -14.10
N TYR A 86 5.28 -0.90 -14.46
CA TYR A 86 6.31 0.00 -14.98
C TYR A 86 6.57 1.20 -14.07
N GLN A 87 6.33 1.01 -12.77
CA GLN A 87 6.44 2.04 -11.75
C GLN A 87 7.72 1.85 -10.90
N PRO A 88 8.27 2.92 -10.30
CA PRO A 88 7.81 4.31 -10.40
C PRO A 88 8.16 4.97 -11.75
N THR A 89 7.40 6.00 -12.11
CA THR A 89 7.58 6.79 -13.33
C THR A 89 8.70 7.81 -13.15
N TRP A 90 9.64 7.84 -14.10
CA TRP A 90 10.76 8.78 -14.14
C TRP A 90 10.37 10.10 -14.82
N GLY A 91 10.66 11.20 -14.10
CA GLY A 91 10.48 12.58 -14.54
C GLY A 91 9.02 12.95 -14.80
N ASP A 92 8.79 14.22 -15.16
CA ASP A 92 7.44 14.72 -15.48
C ASP A 92 6.96 14.23 -16.86
N ASN A 93 6.65 12.92 -16.95
CA ASN A 93 6.33 12.23 -18.19
C ASN A 93 5.07 12.77 -18.91
N PRO A 94 4.00 13.20 -18.20
CA PRO A 94 2.84 13.81 -18.83
C PRO A 94 3.16 15.05 -19.68
N THR A 95 4.29 15.74 -19.44
CA THR A 95 4.72 16.85 -20.30
C THR A 95 5.10 16.43 -21.72
N GLY A 96 5.35 15.13 -21.94
CA GLY A 96 5.69 14.54 -23.23
C GLY A 96 4.50 14.11 -24.07
N ARG A 97 3.27 14.12 -23.52
CA ARG A 97 2.06 13.61 -24.18
C ARG A 97 0.89 14.58 -24.06
N SER A 98 -0.12 14.40 -24.91
CA SER A 98 -1.40 15.10 -24.75
C SER A 98 -2.26 14.41 -23.68
N VAL A 99 -3.01 15.20 -22.91
CA VAL A 99 -4.05 14.71 -21.99
C VAL A 99 -5.38 14.61 -22.73
N TYR A 100 -6.27 13.73 -22.26
CA TYR A 100 -7.63 13.51 -22.77
C TYR A 100 -8.28 14.72 -23.45
N SER A 101 -8.80 14.53 -24.66
CA SER A 101 -9.58 15.53 -25.38
C SER A 101 -11.00 15.68 -24.79
N GLY A 102 -11.16 16.46 -23.71
CA GLY A 102 -12.45 16.87 -23.09
C GLY A 102 -13.13 15.77 -22.27
N ILE A 103 -13.51 15.96 -21.00
CA ILE A 103 -14.52 16.90 -20.46
C ILE A 103 -14.00 17.44 -19.11
N GLY A 104 -13.86 18.76 -18.98
CA GLY A 104 -13.43 19.44 -17.75
C GLY A 104 -12.26 20.41 -17.99
N ASP A 105 -12.58 21.70 -18.02
CA ASP A 105 -11.68 22.86 -18.23
C ASP A 105 -11.12 23.07 -19.66
N ARG A 106 -11.52 24.20 -20.26
CA ARG A 106 -11.05 24.72 -21.55
C ARG A 106 -9.59 25.22 -21.53
N ARG A 107 -8.92 25.18 -20.38
CA ARG A 107 -7.49 25.55 -20.24
C ARG A 107 -6.52 24.42 -20.56
N SER A 108 -6.99 23.17 -20.55
CA SER A 108 -6.16 21.97 -20.70
C SER A 108 -6.06 21.47 -22.14
N HIS A 109 -6.56 22.25 -23.10
CA HIS A 109 -6.60 21.85 -24.51
C HIS A 109 -5.19 21.85 -25.10
N GLY A 110 -4.61 20.66 -25.31
CA GLY A 110 -3.31 20.52 -25.97
C GLY A 110 -2.11 21.10 -25.21
N ALA A 111 -2.29 21.52 -23.96
CA ALA A 111 -1.21 21.99 -23.12
C ALA A 111 -0.58 20.81 -22.38
N ARG A 112 0.76 20.74 -22.40
CA ARG A 112 1.55 19.82 -21.59
C ARG A 112 1.15 20.01 -20.12
N GLN A 113 0.57 18.98 -19.50
CA GLN A 113 0.30 19.03 -18.06
C GLN A 113 1.50 18.52 -17.30
N GLN A 114 1.83 19.23 -16.23
CA GLN A 114 2.89 18.88 -15.30
C GLN A 114 2.26 18.24 -14.08
N THR A 115 2.83 17.13 -13.61
CA THR A 115 2.34 16.47 -12.40
C THR A 115 2.64 17.30 -11.15
N GLY A 116 3.69 18.11 -11.19
CA GLY A 116 4.20 18.78 -9.99
C GLY A 116 4.90 17.82 -9.02
N LEU A 117 5.42 16.69 -9.54
CA LEU A 117 6.20 15.74 -8.75
C LEU A 117 7.29 16.42 -7.92
N GLN A 118 7.65 15.80 -6.81
CA GLN A 118 8.78 16.19 -5.98
C GLN A 118 9.91 15.21 -6.24
N GLY A 119 11.11 15.70 -6.54
CA GLY A 119 12.23 14.82 -6.87
C GLY A 119 12.21 14.38 -8.34
N ARG A 120 12.38 13.08 -8.58
CA ARG A 120 12.51 12.49 -9.93
C ARG A 120 11.48 11.41 -10.22
N TYR A 121 10.89 10.80 -9.21
CA TYR A 121 10.01 9.67 -9.35
C TYR A 121 8.64 9.98 -8.78
N PHE A 122 7.63 9.36 -9.34
CA PHE A 122 6.28 9.35 -8.78
C PHE A 122 5.56 8.09 -9.26
N ILE A 123 4.47 7.73 -8.62
CA ILE A 123 3.55 6.72 -9.15
C ILE A 123 2.63 7.41 -10.13
N GLY A 124 2.57 6.94 -11.38
CA GLY A 124 1.63 7.42 -12.39
C GLY A 124 1.14 6.27 -13.25
N THR A 125 -0.03 5.70 -12.93
CA THR A 125 -0.45 4.42 -13.54
C THR A 125 -0.86 4.54 -15.01
N PHE A 126 -1.06 5.75 -15.55
CA PHE A 126 -1.18 5.96 -17.00
C PHE A 126 0.16 5.83 -17.72
N GLU A 127 1.24 6.15 -17.03
CA GLU A 127 2.55 6.38 -17.62
C GLU A 127 3.30 5.07 -17.87
N LEU A 128 4.16 5.08 -18.88
CA LEU A 128 5.01 3.95 -19.25
C LEU A 128 6.44 4.47 -19.43
N ARG A 129 7.03 4.94 -18.33
CA ARG A 129 8.38 5.49 -18.32
C ARG A 129 9.11 5.18 -17.02
N PRO A 130 9.52 3.93 -16.79
CA PRO A 130 10.32 3.59 -15.62
C PRO A 130 11.71 4.23 -15.66
N GLY A 131 12.33 4.36 -14.50
CA GLY A 131 13.76 4.68 -14.37
C GLY A 131 14.67 3.59 -14.93
N ALA A 132 15.96 3.87 -15.12
CA ALA A 132 16.96 2.89 -15.53
C ALA A 132 17.29 1.84 -14.42
N GLY A 133 16.57 1.89 -13.30
CA GLY A 133 16.68 0.99 -12.16
C GLY A 133 17.34 1.67 -10.96
N ARG A 134 17.36 0.96 -9.84
CA ARG A 134 17.86 1.43 -8.54
C ARG A 134 19.29 1.98 -8.58
N ASP A 135 20.15 1.40 -9.42
CA ASP A 135 21.56 1.78 -9.54
C ASP A 135 21.78 3.02 -10.43
N ASP A 136 20.74 3.49 -11.13
CA ASP A 136 20.79 4.67 -11.99
C ASP A 136 19.58 5.58 -11.75
N TYR A 137 19.70 6.35 -10.66
CA TYR A 137 18.75 7.39 -10.27
C TYR A 137 18.68 8.56 -11.27
N HIS A 138 19.63 8.69 -12.20
CA HIS A 138 19.75 9.87 -13.05
C HIS A 138 19.09 9.72 -14.41
N ASN A 139 18.90 8.49 -14.90
CA ASN A 139 18.42 8.25 -16.26
C ASN A 139 17.11 7.46 -16.31
N PRO A 140 16.24 7.73 -17.30
CA PRO A 140 15.11 6.85 -17.60
C PRO A 140 15.60 5.57 -18.26
N HIS A 141 14.77 4.52 -18.22
CA HIS A 141 15.03 3.32 -18.99
C HIS A 141 15.03 3.65 -20.51
N PRO A 142 16.05 3.22 -21.28
CA PRO A 142 16.29 3.71 -22.64
C PRO A 142 15.18 3.36 -23.64
N SER A 143 14.43 2.27 -23.42
CA SER A 143 13.33 1.86 -24.29
C SER A 143 12.04 2.69 -24.13
N TYR A 144 11.97 3.59 -23.14
CA TYR A 144 10.76 4.32 -22.80
C TYR A 144 11.00 5.84 -22.89
N PRO A 145 10.86 6.44 -24.09
CA PRO A 145 11.08 7.86 -24.28
C PRO A 145 10.02 8.72 -23.57
N LEU A 146 10.31 10.02 -23.42
CA LEU A 146 9.38 11.01 -22.85
C LEU A 146 8.03 10.98 -23.59
N GLY A 147 6.93 10.93 -22.83
CA GLY A 147 5.54 10.87 -23.31
C GLY A 147 4.99 9.46 -23.52
N ASN A 148 5.81 8.41 -23.33
CA ASN A 148 5.35 7.04 -23.48
C ASN A 148 4.37 6.65 -22.37
N HIS A 149 3.32 5.91 -22.70
CA HIS A 149 2.20 5.64 -21.80
C HIS A 149 1.56 4.26 -22.06
N GLN A 150 0.98 3.69 -21.00
CA GLN A 150 0.21 2.43 -21.07
C GLN A 150 -1.30 2.69 -21.14
N GLY A 151 -1.75 3.92 -20.85
CA GLY A 151 -3.16 4.31 -20.88
C GLY A 151 -3.92 3.88 -19.62
N ASP A 152 -5.24 4.10 -19.61
CA ASP A 152 -6.14 3.72 -18.49
C ASP A 152 -6.51 2.22 -18.49
N GLY A 153 -6.03 1.43 -19.45
CA GLY A 153 -6.42 0.02 -19.55
C GLY A 153 -6.03 -0.82 -18.31
N PRO A 154 -4.76 -0.78 -17.88
CA PRO A 154 -4.28 -1.56 -16.73
C PRO A 154 -4.95 -1.16 -15.41
N GLN A 155 -5.15 -2.15 -14.54
CA GLN A 155 -5.70 -1.97 -13.19
C GLN A 155 -4.83 -2.70 -12.18
N GLY A 156 -4.93 -2.36 -10.91
CA GLY A 156 -4.16 -2.95 -9.84
C GLY A 156 -4.25 -2.21 -8.52
N THR A 157 -3.46 -2.68 -7.55
CA THR A 157 -3.22 -1.95 -6.30
C THR A 157 -1.74 -1.96 -5.96
N LEU A 158 -1.30 -0.96 -5.21
CA LEU A 158 0.01 -0.91 -4.59
C LEU A 158 -0.18 -0.66 -3.10
N THR A 159 0.13 -1.65 -2.26
CA THR A 159 -0.09 -1.60 -0.80
C THR A 159 1.24 -1.61 -0.06
N SER A 160 1.47 -0.68 0.86
CA SER A 160 2.71 -0.62 1.64
C SER A 160 2.85 -1.81 2.61
N GLN A 161 4.06 -2.05 3.08
CA GLN A 161 4.28 -2.74 4.34
C GLN A 161 3.56 -2.02 5.48
N THR A 162 3.23 -2.78 6.52
CA THR A 162 2.62 -2.25 7.74
C THR A 162 3.60 -1.35 8.48
N PHE A 163 3.10 -0.24 9.02
CA PHE A 163 3.82 0.67 9.91
C PHE A 163 2.96 1.00 11.13
N VAL A 164 3.58 1.56 12.17
CA VAL A 164 2.88 2.06 13.36
C VAL A 164 2.75 3.57 13.26
N ILE A 165 1.57 4.09 13.60
CA ILE A 165 1.31 5.53 13.68
C ILE A 165 1.90 6.05 14.99
N GLU A 166 2.92 6.90 14.92
CA GLU A 166 3.58 7.49 16.10
C GLU A 166 3.63 9.02 16.03
N GLY A 167 2.82 9.61 15.14
CA GLY A 167 2.69 11.06 14.99
C GLY A 167 1.26 11.46 14.67
N GLU A 168 1.10 12.70 14.23
CA GLU A 168 -0.20 13.34 14.09
C GLU A 168 -0.66 13.43 12.63
N ARG A 169 0.27 13.46 11.66
CA ARG A 169 -0.06 13.73 10.27
C ARG A 169 0.75 12.95 9.24
N ILE A 170 0.08 12.59 8.15
CA ILE A 170 0.68 12.05 6.93
C ILE A 170 0.36 13.03 5.80
N ASP A 171 1.39 13.57 5.15
CA ASP A 171 1.26 14.50 4.02
C ASP A 171 1.73 13.82 2.73
N PHE A 172 1.01 14.03 1.62
CA PHE A 172 1.37 13.47 0.31
C PHE A 172 0.75 14.25 -0.84
N LEU A 173 1.13 13.90 -2.07
CA LEU A 173 0.57 14.46 -3.29
C LEU A 173 -0.30 13.43 -4.02
N VAL A 174 -1.45 13.86 -4.55
CA VAL A 174 -2.33 13.01 -5.37
C VAL A 174 -2.93 13.75 -6.57
N GLY A 175 -2.95 13.07 -7.72
CA GLY A 175 -3.50 13.49 -9.01
C GLY A 175 -4.10 12.28 -9.74
N GLY A 176 -4.49 12.44 -11.00
CA GLY A 176 -5.21 11.44 -11.78
C GLY A 176 -6.72 11.47 -11.53
N GLY A 177 -7.36 10.30 -11.51
CA GLY A 177 -8.81 10.15 -11.51
C GLY A 177 -9.53 10.61 -10.25
N CYS A 178 -10.83 10.89 -10.41
CA CYS A 178 -11.70 11.42 -9.35
C CYS A 178 -12.77 10.44 -8.85
N ASP A 179 -12.73 9.17 -9.26
CA ASP A 179 -13.66 8.13 -8.80
C ASP A 179 -13.23 7.55 -7.45
N HIS A 180 -13.85 8.01 -6.36
CA HIS A 180 -13.54 7.55 -4.99
C HIS A 180 -13.85 6.07 -4.71
N LEU A 181 -14.53 5.38 -5.64
CA LEU A 181 -14.83 3.94 -5.53
C LEU A 181 -13.81 3.08 -6.26
N ARG A 182 -13.04 3.66 -7.20
CA ARG A 182 -12.17 2.88 -8.09
C ARG A 182 -10.74 3.41 -8.22
N VAL A 183 -10.51 4.70 -8.05
CA VAL A 183 -9.21 5.34 -8.29
C VAL A 183 -8.90 6.28 -7.12
N TYR A 184 -8.11 5.81 -6.15
CA TYR A 184 -7.84 6.55 -4.92
C TYR A 184 -6.60 6.05 -4.18
N ALA A 185 -6.02 6.88 -3.32
CA ALA A 185 -5.15 6.47 -2.23
C ALA A 185 -6.00 6.31 -0.96
N GLU A 186 -5.75 5.28 -0.15
CA GLU A 186 -6.43 5.03 1.12
C GLU A 186 -5.45 4.73 2.26
N LEU A 187 -5.82 5.15 3.47
CA LEU A 187 -5.19 4.73 4.72
C LEU A 187 -6.03 3.62 5.34
N LEU A 188 -5.40 2.48 5.62
CA LEU A 188 -5.98 1.39 6.39
C LEU A 188 -5.39 1.41 7.80
N VAL A 189 -6.24 1.37 8.83
CA VAL A 189 -5.82 1.19 10.23
C VAL A 189 -6.45 -0.08 10.76
N ASP A 190 -5.62 -0.99 11.28
CA ASP A 190 -6.01 -2.36 11.66
C ASP A 190 -6.81 -3.08 10.55
N GLY A 191 -6.40 -2.87 9.30
CA GLY A 191 -7.03 -3.47 8.11
C GLY A 191 -8.31 -2.78 7.62
N ILE A 192 -8.78 -1.73 8.31
CA ILE A 192 -10.00 -1.00 7.95
C ILE A 192 -9.66 0.34 7.30
N GLY A 193 -10.24 0.63 6.14
CA GLY A 193 -10.07 1.92 5.47
C GLY A 193 -10.67 3.07 6.28
N VAL A 194 -9.85 4.03 6.70
CA VAL A 194 -10.25 5.18 7.54
C VAL A 194 -10.17 6.53 6.82
N ALA A 195 -9.39 6.63 5.74
CA ALA A 195 -9.28 7.84 4.93
C ALA A 195 -9.05 7.49 3.46
N ARG A 196 -9.49 8.38 2.55
CA ARG A 196 -9.28 8.27 1.10
C ARG A 196 -9.02 9.64 0.47
N ALA A 197 -8.25 9.66 -0.62
CA ALA A 197 -8.05 10.82 -1.46
C ALA A 197 -8.01 10.42 -2.95
N THR A 198 -8.47 11.30 -3.83
CA THR A 198 -8.49 11.11 -5.29
C THR A 198 -7.81 12.26 -6.00
N GLY A 199 -7.52 12.12 -7.29
CA GLY A 199 -6.75 13.04 -8.10
C GLY A 199 -7.49 14.22 -8.72
N GLN A 200 -8.78 14.40 -8.41
CA GLN A 200 -9.62 15.49 -8.95
C GLN A 200 -9.74 15.53 -10.49
N CYS A 201 -9.46 14.41 -11.18
CA CYS A 201 -9.46 14.33 -12.63
C CYS A 201 -8.48 15.34 -13.25
N ALA A 202 -7.27 15.42 -12.68
CA ALA A 202 -6.20 16.30 -13.11
C ALA A 202 -4.83 15.60 -13.01
N GLU A 203 -3.96 15.74 -14.02
CA GLU A 203 -2.61 15.15 -13.96
C GLU A 203 -1.78 15.77 -12.85
N ARG A 204 -1.98 17.08 -12.64
CA ARG A 204 -1.31 17.85 -11.60
C ARG A 204 -1.78 17.36 -10.23
N MET A 205 -0.82 16.89 -9.45
CA MET A 205 -1.05 16.47 -8.08
C MET A 205 -1.28 17.68 -7.18
N HIS A 206 -2.13 17.51 -6.17
CA HIS A 206 -2.36 18.47 -5.10
C HIS A 206 -2.00 17.85 -3.76
N ALA A 207 -1.64 18.71 -2.79
CA ALA A 207 -1.30 18.27 -1.45
C ALA A 207 -2.53 17.80 -0.68
N VAL A 208 -2.37 16.70 0.04
CA VAL A 208 -3.34 16.11 0.96
C VAL A 208 -2.64 15.84 2.28
N THR A 209 -3.36 16.13 3.36
CA THR A 209 -2.96 15.81 4.73
C THR A 209 -4.00 14.88 5.33
N TRP A 210 -3.55 13.77 5.91
CA TRP A 210 -4.37 12.93 6.78
C TRP A 210 -3.96 13.17 8.23
N GLU A 211 -4.91 13.62 9.04
CA GLU A 211 -4.79 13.73 10.49
C GLU A 211 -5.02 12.35 11.12
N VAL A 212 -4.00 11.81 11.79
CA VAL A 212 -3.95 10.41 12.25
C VAL A 212 -3.73 10.27 13.75
N GLY A 213 -3.65 11.36 14.51
CA GLY A 213 -3.39 11.34 15.97
C GLY A 213 -4.35 10.44 16.77
N LEU A 214 -5.61 10.33 16.35
CA LEU A 214 -6.59 9.42 16.97
C LEU A 214 -6.24 7.93 16.83
N PHE A 215 -5.28 7.59 15.98
CA PHE A 215 -4.82 6.23 15.71
C PHE A 215 -3.40 5.98 16.23
N TYR A 216 -2.87 6.85 17.09
CA TYR A 216 -1.56 6.68 17.69
C TYR A 216 -1.37 5.28 18.30
N GLY A 217 -0.24 4.65 18.00
CA GLY A 217 0.11 3.29 18.42
C GLY A 217 -0.57 2.16 17.65
N ARG A 218 -1.45 2.45 16.69
CA ARG A 218 -2.14 1.43 15.87
C ARG A 218 -1.35 1.11 14.61
N ALA A 219 -1.55 -0.11 14.11
CA ALA A 219 -0.94 -0.58 12.87
C ALA A 219 -1.70 -0.01 11.66
N ALA A 220 -0.97 0.42 10.65
CA ALA A 220 -1.52 1.03 9.45
C ALA A 220 -0.81 0.58 8.17
N GLN A 221 -1.51 0.72 7.04
CA GLN A 221 -0.99 0.55 5.69
C GLN A 221 -1.54 1.66 4.79
N ILE A 222 -0.76 2.06 3.79
CA ILE A 222 -1.24 2.91 2.70
C ILE A 222 -1.48 2.03 1.49
N ARG A 223 -2.61 2.21 0.81
CA ARG A 223 -2.91 1.54 -0.46
C ARG A 223 -3.27 2.54 -1.54
N ILE A 224 -2.64 2.40 -2.69
CA ILE A 224 -2.95 3.12 -3.92
C ILE A 224 -3.75 2.17 -4.80
N VAL A 225 -4.91 2.61 -5.27
CA VAL A 225 -5.87 1.80 -6.01
C VAL A 225 -6.11 2.43 -7.38
N ASP A 226 -5.98 1.59 -8.40
CA ASP A 226 -6.41 1.88 -9.77
C ASP A 226 -7.26 0.73 -10.28
N ALA A 227 -8.58 0.88 -10.20
CA ALA A 227 -9.56 -0.16 -10.52
C ALA A 227 -10.58 0.32 -11.57
N SER A 228 -10.17 1.18 -12.49
CA SER A 228 -11.02 1.64 -13.60
C SER A 228 -10.26 1.65 -14.92
N SER A 229 -10.94 1.26 -16.00
CA SER A 229 -10.44 1.47 -17.37
C SER A 229 -11.22 2.53 -18.15
N SER A 230 -12.04 3.32 -17.46
CA SER A 230 -12.70 4.50 -18.04
C SER A 230 -11.69 5.63 -18.24
N ASN A 231 -12.09 6.71 -18.92
CA ASN A 231 -11.33 7.96 -18.89
C ASN A 231 -11.04 8.38 -17.45
N TRP A 232 -9.81 8.82 -17.19
CA TRP A 232 -9.29 9.09 -15.85
C TRP A 232 -9.21 7.84 -14.96
N GLY A 233 -9.12 6.66 -15.56
CA GLY A 233 -8.84 5.39 -14.90
C GLY A 233 -7.35 5.22 -14.63
N HIS A 234 -6.76 6.19 -13.92
CA HIS A 234 -5.37 6.15 -13.48
C HIS A 234 -5.17 7.08 -12.29
N ILE A 235 -4.11 6.86 -11.51
CA ILE A 235 -3.76 7.70 -10.37
C ILE A 235 -2.31 8.15 -10.43
N ASN A 236 -2.09 9.40 -10.00
CA ASN A 236 -0.76 9.96 -9.76
C ASN A 236 -0.58 10.13 -8.25
N VAL A 237 0.49 9.61 -7.65
CA VAL A 237 0.77 9.72 -6.21
C VAL A 237 2.26 9.93 -5.98
N ASP A 238 2.61 10.79 -5.03
CA ASP A 238 4.00 11.12 -4.75
C ASP A 238 4.21 11.62 -3.30
N SER A 239 5.47 11.57 -2.85
CA SER A 239 5.99 12.30 -1.70
C SER A 239 5.22 12.08 -0.38
N PHE A 240 5.00 10.82 0.03
CA PHE A 240 4.51 10.57 1.38
C PHE A 240 5.55 11.01 2.41
N THR A 241 5.12 11.85 3.34
CA THR A 241 5.92 12.33 4.45
C THR A 241 5.12 12.21 5.74
N PHE A 242 5.85 12.04 6.84
CA PHE A 242 5.32 11.73 8.14
C PHE A 242 5.97 12.70 9.13
N ASP A 243 5.20 13.23 10.08
CA ASP A 243 5.76 14.09 11.11
C ASP A 243 6.44 13.32 12.25
N TRP A 244 6.47 12.00 12.14
CA TRP A 244 7.30 11.10 12.93
C TRP A 244 8.29 10.36 12.04
N VAL A 245 9.35 9.86 12.66
CA VAL A 245 10.21 8.89 11.96
C VAL A 245 9.42 7.61 11.85
N VAL A 246 9.07 7.20 10.63
CA VAL A 246 8.51 5.87 10.40
C VAL A 246 9.65 4.87 10.58
N GLN A 247 9.95 4.59 11.84
CA GLN A 247 11.02 3.69 12.20
C GLN A 247 10.63 2.28 11.84
N GLY A 248 11.65 1.55 11.45
CA GLY A 248 11.76 0.24 12.01
C GLY A 248 12.22 0.23 13.46
N GLY A 249 11.28 0.19 14.40
CA GLY A 249 11.55 0.20 15.83
C GLY A 249 12.50 -0.88 16.32
N ASN A 250 13.61 -0.43 16.92
CA ASN A 250 14.29 -1.17 17.98
C ASN A 250 13.48 -1.03 19.26
N MET A 251 13.12 -2.13 19.91
CA MET A 251 12.78 -2.09 21.34
C MET A 251 14.05 -2.40 22.13
N GLU A 252 14.56 -1.39 22.86
CA GLU A 252 15.44 -1.68 23.99
C GLU A 252 14.63 -2.42 25.05
N GLY A 253 15.22 -3.49 25.58
CA GLY A 253 14.58 -4.41 26.53
C GLY A 253 14.52 -3.92 27.96
#